data_AF-A0A8B2VLT1-F1
#
_entry.id   AF-A0A8B2VLT1-F1
#
_cell.length_a   1.000
_cell.length_b   1.000
_cell.length_c   1.000
_cell.angle_alpha   90.00
_cell.angle_beta   90.00
_cell.angle_gamma   90.00
#
_symmetry.space_group_name_H-M   'P 1'
#
loop_
_entity.id
_entity.type
_entity.pdbx_description
1 polymer ?
#
loop_
_entity_poly.entity_id
_entity_poly.type
_entity_poly.pdbx_seq_one_letter_code
_entity_poly.pdbx_strand_id
1 'polypeptide(L)'
;MKRADGPRAAARESIDVAPHPPADGASIDLVVGGFLQAMASVRDDYRVARSYLTSDIADRWDPHAKVTIYDATNHKPASTVATAALQAPVVGQIDSRGHYHPTSSQTLNHDFGMAQESGQWRISRPPEGVLISQYTFQRSWSTIPIYFLTEAADRLVPDVIHLPSAAADPDAALRAMTAGVPEPLDAVLRTALPDGVTVTGTTSVDAVGVVTVPLSASAAQLSPSQRRLLASQVTWTLNGFAAISRIRFTAGGSLLSLPEAAEDQSVSADLYAEFIPFPATHSPTVVAVIKGQMGRVAASGHNFRIMPGALGRGATTNNSVAEVASTQFTMPMISPRSPGAIWHAVSADRRSLLTWQEGSEDIQVLATGVNLRRPQVLRDHSIMTFSDTDPTLIVVGSDGARMSTVVDLGGCRVTSFSVAPDAVRVALVLERGKTRALGIGLLSRQEGAVHLSHITDIPLSSSDVNLSIITDVAWLSQTRLCVLGRAIDAGVTTPYEIVVDGSGATSMGQLTATSMAAVVALPTEMGTEAVVLCEDGTLLLHEESFRWRQILQGVNAVAVTT
;
A
#
# COMPACT_ATOMS: atom_id res chain seq x y z
N MET A 1 4.97 -6.89 -35.83
CA MET A 1 4.27 -6.05 -34.83
C MET A 1 5.12 -6.06 -33.56
N LYS A 2 5.94 -5.02 -33.35
CA LYS A 2 6.82 -4.90 -32.18
C LYS A 2 5.95 -4.72 -30.94
N ARG A 3 6.08 -5.60 -29.94
CA ARG A 3 5.54 -5.35 -28.60
C ARG A 3 6.32 -4.18 -28.01
N ALA A 4 5.59 -3.18 -27.52
CA ALA A 4 6.17 -2.06 -26.80
C ALA A 4 6.46 -2.55 -25.37
N ASP A 5 7.74 -2.59 -25.01
CA ASP A 5 8.17 -2.70 -23.62
C ASP A 5 7.69 -1.46 -22.87
N GLY A 6 6.73 -1.63 -21.97
CA GLY A 6 6.39 -0.60 -20.99
C GLY A 6 7.54 -0.41 -20.00
N PRO A 7 7.68 0.77 -19.37
CA PRO A 7 8.76 1.02 -18.43
C PRO A 7 8.49 0.27 -17.13
N ARG A 8 8.92 -0.99 -17.07
CA ARG A 8 9.24 -1.65 -15.80
C ARG A 8 10.23 -0.73 -15.12
N ALA A 9 9.86 -0.18 -13.96
CA ALA A 9 10.63 0.85 -13.25
C ALA A 9 12.11 0.45 -13.31
N ALA A 10 12.87 1.15 -14.16
CA ALA A 10 14.30 0.99 -14.17
C ALA A 10 14.70 1.23 -12.73
N ALA A 11 15.35 0.24 -12.10
CA ALA A 11 16.13 0.50 -10.92
C ALA A 11 17.01 1.68 -11.32
N ARG A 12 16.63 2.89 -10.89
CA ARG A 12 17.50 4.05 -11.02
C ARG A 12 18.75 3.54 -10.33
N GLU A 13 19.84 3.34 -11.08
CA GLU A 13 21.15 3.09 -10.48
C GLU A 13 21.31 4.22 -9.47
N SER A 14 21.06 3.90 -8.22
CA SER A 14 21.26 4.82 -7.13
C SER A 14 22.75 5.08 -7.20
N ILE A 15 23.13 6.31 -7.53
CA ILE A 15 24.51 6.76 -7.40
C ILE A 15 24.81 6.65 -5.90
N ASP A 16 25.30 5.48 -5.49
CA ASP A 16 25.69 5.17 -4.13
C ASP A 16 27.04 5.88 -3.93
N VAL A 17 26.97 7.14 -3.53
CA VAL A 17 28.15 7.89 -3.12
C VAL A 17 28.63 7.23 -1.83
N ALA A 18 29.57 6.30 -1.98
CA ALA A 18 30.15 5.60 -0.86
C ALA A 18 30.66 6.62 0.17
N PRO A 19 30.24 6.52 1.44
CA PRO A 19 30.71 7.41 2.48
C PRO A 19 32.22 7.19 2.68
N HIS A 20 32.92 8.26 3.04
CA HIS A 20 34.35 8.22 3.33
C HIS A 20 34.58 8.10 4.84
N PRO A 21 35.69 7.48 5.29
CA PRO A 21 36.09 7.52 6.70
C PRO A 21 36.36 8.97 7.14
N PRO A 22 36.39 9.26 8.46
CA PRO A 22 36.68 10.60 8.96
C PRO A 22 38.06 11.05 8.47
N ALA A 23 38.12 12.26 7.91
CA ALA A 23 39.38 12.86 7.50
C ALA A 23 40.29 13.12 8.71
N ASP A 24 41.61 13.07 8.50
CA ASP A 24 42.58 13.40 9.52
C ASP A 24 42.38 14.85 9.99
N GLY A 25 42.28 15.05 11.31
CA GLY A 25 42.05 16.34 11.94
C GLY A 25 40.62 16.87 11.77
N ALA A 26 39.65 16.04 11.36
CA ALA A 26 38.26 16.45 11.21
C ALA A 26 37.71 17.07 12.50
N SER A 27 37.00 18.20 12.35
CA SER A 27 36.26 18.84 13.43
C SER A 27 35.05 18.01 13.86
N ILE A 28 34.51 18.28 15.04
CA ILE A 28 33.36 17.54 15.60
C ILE A 28 32.15 17.57 14.66
N ASP A 29 31.86 18.71 14.03
CA ASP A 29 30.75 18.83 13.06
C ASP A 29 30.95 17.93 11.83
N LEU A 30 32.18 17.83 11.31
CA LEU A 30 32.50 16.95 10.19
C LEU A 30 32.45 15.47 10.60
N VAL A 31 32.90 15.12 11.81
CA VAL A 31 32.82 13.76 12.35
C VAL A 31 31.36 13.32 12.49
N VAL A 32 30.51 14.13 13.13
CA VAL A 32 29.10 13.78 13.34
C VAL A 32 28.30 13.80 12.02
N GLY A 33 28.52 14.79 11.16
CA GLY A 33 27.90 14.83 9.84
C GLY A 33 28.29 13.62 8.97
N GLY A 34 29.58 13.28 8.96
CA GLY A 34 30.11 12.11 8.25
C GLY A 34 29.57 10.79 8.80
N PHE A 35 29.44 10.66 10.13
CA PHE A 35 28.84 9.49 10.77
C PHE A 35 27.37 9.30 10.38
N LEU A 36 26.56 10.37 10.41
CA LEU A 36 25.15 10.33 9.99
C LEU A 36 25.00 9.97 8.51
N GLN A 37 25.90 10.46 7.65
CA GLN A 37 25.93 10.07 6.25
C GLN A 37 26.37 8.61 6.08
N ALA A 38 27.38 8.16 6.82
CA ALA A 38 27.91 6.81 6.76
C ALA A 38 26.92 5.74 7.24
N MET A 39 26.01 6.11 8.14
CA MET A 39 24.90 5.28 8.60
C MET A 39 23.92 4.86 7.48
N ALA A 40 23.95 5.52 6.32
CA ALA A 40 23.18 5.08 5.15
C ALA A 40 23.79 3.88 4.40
N SER A 41 25.06 3.53 4.68
CA SER A 41 25.79 2.49 3.94
C SER A 41 25.97 1.24 4.79
N VAL A 42 25.26 0.18 4.40
CA VAL A 42 25.30 -1.14 5.07
C VAL A 42 26.53 -1.99 4.73
N ARG A 43 27.41 -1.49 3.84
CA ARG A 43 28.55 -2.24 3.31
C ARG A 43 29.52 -2.64 4.42
N ASP A 44 30.02 -3.88 4.35
CA ASP A 44 30.95 -4.47 5.31
C ASP A 44 30.49 -4.29 6.77
N ASP A 45 29.19 -4.49 7.04
CA ASP A 45 28.58 -4.27 8.36
C ASP A 45 28.78 -2.84 8.89
N TYR A 46 28.40 -1.86 8.07
CA TYR A 46 28.53 -0.43 8.39
C TYR A 46 29.97 0.00 8.73
N ARG A 47 30.99 -0.64 8.14
CA ARG A 47 32.41 -0.42 8.43
C ARG A 47 32.81 1.06 8.41
N VAL A 48 32.27 1.85 7.48
CA VAL A 48 32.58 3.28 7.41
C VAL A 48 31.96 4.02 8.59
N ALA A 49 30.71 3.75 8.97
CA ALA A 49 30.10 4.36 10.15
C ALA A 49 30.88 4.00 11.44
N ARG A 50 31.30 2.73 11.56
CA ARG A 50 32.15 2.27 12.67
C ARG A 50 33.47 3.04 12.78
N SER A 51 34.04 3.50 11.67
CA SER A 51 35.29 4.29 11.67
C SER A 51 35.18 5.68 12.32
N TYR A 52 33.95 6.19 12.52
CA TYR A 52 33.69 7.44 13.25
C TYR A 52 33.56 7.24 14.77
N LEU A 53 33.42 5.99 15.24
CA LEU A 53 33.24 5.65 16.64
C LEU A 53 34.60 5.49 17.35
N THR A 54 34.60 5.61 18.68
CA THR A 54 35.77 5.17 19.48
C THR A 54 35.95 3.66 19.33
N SER A 55 37.19 3.19 19.44
CA SER A 55 37.52 1.78 19.23
C SER A 55 36.69 0.81 20.08
N ASP A 56 36.50 1.11 21.36
CA ASP A 56 35.71 0.30 22.30
C ASP A 56 34.21 0.24 21.96
N ILE A 57 33.69 1.31 21.37
CA ILE A 57 32.29 1.43 20.98
C ILE A 57 32.05 0.83 19.60
N ALA A 58 33.01 0.97 18.68
CA ALA A 58 32.97 0.39 17.35
C ALA A 58 32.78 -1.13 17.38
N ASP A 59 33.33 -1.82 18.39
CA ASP A 59 33.21 -3.27 18.56
C ASP A 59 31.86 -3.71 19.14
N ARG A 60 31.15 -2.82 19.85
CA ARG A 60 29.91 -3.15 20.60
C ARG A 60 28.65 -2.58 19.99
N TRP A 61 28.77 -1.56 19.15
CA TRP A 61 27.63 -0.94 18.50
C TRP A 61 26.96 -1.94 17.55
N ASP A 62 25.66 -2.18 17.78
CA ASP A 62 24.83 -3.02 16.92
C ASP A 62 23.96 -2.14 16.02
N PRO A 63 24.30 -2.00 14.72
CA PRO A 63 23.48 -1.24 13.78
C PRO A 63 22.18 -1.95 13.42
N HIS A 64 22.03 -3.26 13.66
CA HIS A 64 20.83 -4.02 13.27
C HIS A 64 19.74 -4.01 14.36
N ALA A 65 20.00 -3.39 15.51
CA ALA A 65 19.06 -3.35 16.62
C ALA A 65 17.72 -2.68 16.25
N LYS A 66 17.79 -1.52 15.58
CA LYS A 66 16.63 -0.78 15.06
C LYS A 66 17.09 0.31 14.10
N VAL A 67 16.15 0.88 13.34
CA VAL A 67 16.38 2.13 12.60
C VAL A 67 15.42 3.20 13.07
N THR A 68 15.95 4.37 13.41
CA THR A 68 15.15 5.55 13.74
C THR A 68 15.19 6.52 12.57
N ILE A 69 14.02 6.95 12.11
CA ILE A 69 13.88 7.91 11.02
C ILE A 69 13.45 9.25 11.62
N TYR A 70 14.20 10.29 11.32
CA TYR A 70 13.92 11.64 11.82
C TYR A 70 13.72 12.65 10.69
N ASP A 71 12.94 13.69 10.97
CA ASP A 71 12.79 14.82 10.09
C ASP A 71 14.02 15.74 10.22
N ALA A 72 14.84 15.78 9.16
CA ALA A 72 16.03 16.63 9.10
C ALA A 72 15.72 18.05 8.62
N THR A 73 14.47 18.37 8.28
CA THR A 73 14.05 19.69 7.79
C THR A 73 14.27 20.72 8.88
N ASN A 74 15.26 21.59 8.69
CA ASN A 74 15.73 22.57 9.68
C ASN A 74 16.28 21.99 11.00
N HIS A 75 16.49 20.67 11.08
CA HIS A 75 17.05 19.99 12.25
C HIS A 75 18.41 19.38 11.90
N LYS A 76 19.48 20.15 12.13
CA LYS A 76 20.86 19.70 11.96
C LYS A 76 21.51 19.42 13.31
N PRO A 77 22.51 18.52 13.38
CA PRO A 77 23.32 18.38 14.58
C PRO A 77 23.95 19.72 14.97
N ALA A 78 23.79 20.09 16.23
CA ALA A 78 24.46 21.25 16.82
C ALA A 78 25.74 20.78 17.50
N SER A 79 26.85 21.45 17.23
CA SER A 79 28.16 21.14 17.83
C SER A 79 28.79 22.37 18.47
N THR A 80 29.63 22.11 19.46
CA THR A 80 30.57 23.06 20.05
C THR A 80 32.00 22.58 19.84
N VAL A 81 32.97 23.21 20.48
CA VAL A 81 34.37 22.74 20.49
C VAL A 81 34.56 21.40 21.24
N ALA A 82 33.57 20.92 21.99
CA ALA A 82 33.70 19.73 22.83
C ALA A 82 32.49 18.76 22.78
N THR A 83 31.34 19.18 22.25
CA THR A 83 30.10 18.39 22.29
C THR A 83 29.36 18.43 20.96
N ALA A 84 28.50 17.44 20.74
CA ALA A 84 27.57 17.42 19.63
C ALA A 84 26.26 16.74 20.02
N ALA A 85 25.14 17.32 19.62
CA ALA A 85 23.81 16.76 19.86
C ALA A 85 22.88 17.01 18.67
N LEU A 86 21.88 16.15 18.52
CA LEU A 86 20.79 16.31 17.56
C LEU A 86 19.45 16.29 18.30
N GLN A 87 18.66 17.33 18.06
CA GLN A 87 17.26 17.39 18.44
C GLN A 87 16.41 17.47 17.17
N ALA A 88 15.52 16.49 16.97
CA ALA A 88 14.71 16.41 15.76
C ALA A 88 13.40 15.63 16.01
N PRO A 89 12.29 15.93 15.31
CA PRO A 89 11.11 15.09 15.31
C PRO A 89 11.42 13.68 14.79
N VAL A 90 10.91 12.65 15.45
CA VAL A 90 10.93 11.27 14.94
C VAL A 90 9.68 11.06 14.10
N VAL A 91 9.86 10.56 12.88
CA VAL A 91 8.75 10.30 11.96
C VAL A 91 8.32 8.84 12.01
N GLY A 92 9.26 7.93 12.28
CA GLY A 92 8.97 6.51 12.48
C GLY A 92 10.21 5.70 12.81
N GLN A 93 10.00 4.42 13.07
CA GLN A 93 11.06 3.46 13.37
C GLN A 93 10.89 2.23 12.49
N ILE A 94 11.98 1.55 12.18
CA ILE A 94 11.95 0.23 11.55
C ILE A 94 12.49 -0.75 12.56
N ASP A 95 11.71 -1.80 12.82
CA ASP A 95 12.11 -2.88 13.71
C ASP A 95 13.12 -3.83 13.06
N SER A 96 13.62 -4.79 13.82
CA SER A 96 14.61 -5.77 13.34
C SER A 96 14.09 -6.72 12.26
N ARG A 97 12.78 -6.76 12.02
CA ARG A 97 12.14 -7.55 10.94
C ARG A 97 11.86 -6.69 9.69
N GLY A 98 12.12 -5.39 9.75
CA GLY A 98 11.93 -4.48 8.64
C GLY A 98 10.56 -3.80 8.61
N HIS A 99 9.67 -4.00 9.59
CA HIS A 99 8.38 -3.31 9.60
C HIS A 99 8.55 -1.87 10.06
N TYR A 100 7.91 -0.96 9.34
CA TYR A 100 7.85 0.45 9.71
C TYR A 100 6.73 0.69 10.71
N HIS A 101 7.09 1.32 11.82
CA HIS A 101 6.19 1.74 12.88
C HIS A 101 6.14 3.28 12.88
N PRO A 102 5.04 3.88 12.38
CA PRO A 102 4.92 5.33 12.38
C PRO A 102 4.86 5.86 13.82
N THR A 103 5.43 7.04 14.03
CA THR A 103 5.35 7.73 15.32
C THR A 103 4.86 9.15 15.14
N SER A 104 4.02 9.61 16.06
CA SER A 104 3.61 11.01 16.13
C SER A 104 4.09 11.61 17.45
N SER A 105 4.50 12.89 17.40
CA SER A 105 4.82 13.70 18.58
C SER A 105 6.06 13.28 19.40
N GLN A 106 6.87 12.31 18.94
CA GLN A 106 8.15 12.00 19.57
C GLN A 106 9.24 12.93 19.03
N THR A 107 10.06 13.47 19.93
CA THR A 107 11.27 14.23 19.59
C THR A 107 12.49 13.43 20.03
N LEU A 108 13.39 13.18 19.10
CA LEU A 108 14.73 12.70 19.38
C LEU A 108 15.51 13.80 20.09
N ASN A 109 16.19 13.45 21.17
CA ASN A 109 17.24 14.26 21.77
C ASN A 109 18.44 13.35 22.03
N HIS A 110 19.45 13.44 21.17
CA HIS A 110 20.60 12.54 21.19
C HIS A 110 21.89 13.33 21.31
N ASP A 111 22.67 13.04 22.35
CA ASP A 111 24.03 13.55 22.55
C ASP A 111 25.02 12.45 22.13
N PHE A 112 25.81 12.76 21.10
CA PHE A 112 26.73 11.81 20.48
C PHE A 112 27.93 11.46 21.36
N GLY A 113 28.23 12.27 22.40
CA GLY A 113 29.41 12.11 23.24
C GLY A 113 30.72 12.13 22.46
N MET A 114 31.52 13.18 22.58
CA MET A 114 32.78 13.28 21.82
C MET A 114 33.98 12.88 22.68
N ALA A 115 34.88 12.07 22.11
CA ALA A 115 36.15 11.68 22.73
C ALA A 115 37.31 11.82 21.73
N GLN A 116 38.52 12.00 22.24
CA GLN A 116 39.73 11.97 21.41
C GLN A 116 40.44 10.62 21.53
N GLU A 117 40.76 10.02 20.39
CA GLU A 117 41.65 8.86 20.29
C GLU A 117 42.80 9.22 19.35
N SER A 118 44.05 9.05 19.82
CA SER A 118 45.24 9.39 19.04
C SER A 118 45.23 10.82 18.45
N GLY A 119 44.65 11.77 19.20
CA GLY A 119 44.52 13.17 18.77
C GLY A 119 43.41 13.44 17.75
N GLN A 120 42.57 12.45 17.43
CA GLN A 120 41.46 12.54 16.49
C GLN A 120 40.12 12.48 17.22
N TRP A 121 39.14 13.28 16.80
CA TRP A 121 37.78 13.21 17.35
C TRP A 121 37.05 11.96 16.89
N ARG A 122 36.35 11.32 17.84
CA ARG A 122 35.53 10.12 17.67
C ARG A 122 34.25 10.20 18.52
N ILE A 123 33.23 9.46 18.10
CA ILE A 123 31.93 9.37 18.76
C ILE A 123 31.96 8.23 19.78
N SER A 124 31.65 8.54 21.04
CA SER A 124 31.66 7.61 22.17
C SER A 124 30.25 7.14 22.58
N ARG A 125 29.20 7.83 22.12
CA ARG A 125 27.80 7.47 22.38
C ARG A 125 26.98 7.54 21.09
N PRO A 126 27.09 6.55 20.19
CA PRO A 126 26.24 6.47 19.02
C PRO A 126 24.77 6.23 19.42
N PRO A 127 23.82 6.49 18.51
CA PRO A 127 22.43 6.10 18.71
C PRO A 127 22.31 4.57 18.82
N GLU A 128 21.25 4.10 19.47
CA GLU A 128 20.88 2.68 19.43
C GLU A 128 20.43 2.33 18.01
N GLY A 129 21.17 1.43 17.36
CA GLY A 129 20.96 1.10 15.95
C GLY A 129 21.38 2.25 15.01
N VAL A 130 20.66 2.39 13.90
CA VAL A 130 20.93 3.40 12.87
C VAL A 130 19.97 4.59 13.01
N LEU A 131 20.50 5.79 12.83
CA LEU A 131 19.73 7.03 12.77
C LEU A 131 19.85 7.65 11.37
N ILE A 132 18.75 7.67 10.62
CA ILE A 132 18.70 8.19 9.24
C ILE A 132 17.66 9.30 9.07
N SER A 133 17.95 10.25 8.19
CA SER A 133 16.95 11.26 7.82
C SER A 133 15.83 10.64 6.98
N GLN A 134 14.63 11.22 7.03
CA GLN A 134 13.50 10.83 6.17
C GLN A 134 13.86 10.89 4.67
N TYR A 135 14.64 11.88 4.27
CA TYR A 135 15.15 12.00 2.90
C TYR A 135 16.07 10.83 2.51
N THR A 136 16.97 10.40 3.40
CA THR A 136 17.84 9.24 3.18
C THR A 136 17.01 7.96 3.09
N PHE A 137 16.03 7.80 3.97
CA PHE A 137 15.12 6.66 3.95
C PHE A 137 14.40 6.54 2.60
N GLN A 138 13.78 7.61 2.11
CA GLN A 138 13.07 7.62 0.82
C GLN A 138 13.95 7.32 -0.40
N ARG A 139 15.28 7.54 -0.32
CA ARG A 139 16.20 7.38 -1.45
C ARG A 139 17.01 6.11 -1.46
N SER A 140 17.30 5.56 -0.28
CA SER A 140 18.28 4.48 -0.10
C SER A 140 17.66 3.24 0.54
N TRP A 141 16.34 3.22 0.70
CA TRP A 141 15.59 2.07 1.18
C TRP A 141 14.57 1.61 0.15
N SER A 142 14.37 0.30 0.12
CA SER A 142 13.41 -0.37 -0.73
C SER A 142 12.27 -0.90 0.12
N THR A 143 11.05 -0.55 -0.29
CA THR A 143 9.81 -1.10 0.24
C THR A 143 9.50 -2.40 -0.49
N ILE A 144 9.52 -3.53 0.22
CA ILE A 144 9.37 -4.87 -0.34
C ILE A 144 8.05 -5.49 0.19
N PRO A 145 7.12 -5.91 -0.69
CA PRO A 145 5.98 -6.70 -0.26
C PRO A 145 6.39 -8.15 -0.02
N ILE A 146 6.07 -8.69 1.15
CA ILE A 146 6.11 -10.12 1.47
C ILE A 146 4.67 -10.63 1.55
N TYR A 147 4.39 -11.80 1.01
CA TYR A 147 3.01 -12.28 0.89
C TYR A 147 2.68 -13.37 1.90
N PHE A 148 1.43 -13.37 2.36
CA PHE A 148 0.83 -14.40 3.21
C PHE A 148 -0.54 -14.80 2.66
N LEU A 149 -1.05 -15.95 3.06
CA LEU A 149 -2.36 -16.45 2.64
C LEU A 149 -3.46 -15.97 3.58
N THR A 150 -4.67 -15.77 3.06
CA THR A 150 -5.87 -15.71 3.89
C THR A 150 -6.08 -17.00 4.68
N GLU A 151 -6.91 -16.98 5.74
CA GLU A 151 -7.36 -18.20 6.45
C GLU A 151 -8.13 -19.20 5.57
N ALA A 152 -8.62 -18.81 4.38
CA ALA A 152 -9.16 -19.74 3.41
C ALA A 152 -8.11 -20.30 2.41
N ALA A 153 -6.91 -19.72 2.35
CA ALA A 153 -5.89 -19.93 1.32
C ALA A 153 -6.43 -19.83 -0.11
N ASP A 154 -7.30 -18.86 -0.33
CA ASP A 154 -7.83 -18.51 -1.65
C ASP A 154 -7.17 -17.26 -2.23
N ARG A 155 -6.43 -16.49 -1.42
CA ARG A 155 -5.79 -15.23 -1.80
C ARG A 155 -4.48 -15.01 -1.08
N LEU A 156 -3.62 -14.21 -1.72
CA LEU A 156 -2.39 -13.69 -1.14
C LEU A 156 -2.56 -12.21 -0.78
N VAL A 157 -2.15 -11.87 0.43
CA VAL A 157 -2.20 -10.52 0.99
C VAL A 157 -0.76 -10.09 1.30
N PRO A 158 -0.30 -8.94 0.77
CA PRO A 158 1.02 -8.47 1.10
C PRO A 158 1.03 -7.75 2.44
N ASP A 159 2.09 -8.02 3.17
CA ASP A 159 2.64 -7.17 4.21
C ASP A 159 3.91 -6.48 3.67
N VAL A 160 4.28 -5.35 4.24
CA VAL A 160 5.35 -4.50 3.72
C VAL A 160 6.50 -4.44 4.72
N ILE A 161 7.72 -4.68 4.20
CA ILE A 161 8.96 -4.47 4.93
C ILE A 161 9.83 -3.44 4.21
N HIS A 162 10.72 -2.81 4.95
CA HIS A 162 11.71 -1.86 4.44
C HIS A 162 13.09 -2.40 4.67
N LEU A 163 13.87 -2.46 3.61
CA LEU A 163 15.26 -2.92 3.64
C LEU A 163 16.15 -1.85 3.02
N PRO A 164 17.37 -1.65 3.51
CA PRO A 164 18.36 -0.83 2.82
C PRO A 164 18.52 -1.34 1.39
N SER A 165 18.42 -0.48 0.37
CA SER A 165 18.34 -0.93 -1.03
C SER A 165 19.54 -1.77 -1.46
N ALA A 166 20.73 -1.51 -0.90
CA ALA A 166 21.94 -2.28 -1.16
C ALA A 166 21.92 -3.71 -0.57
N ALA A 167 21.03 -3.98 0.39
CA ALA A 167 20.83 -5.29 1.03
C ALA A 167 19.41 -5.85 0.78
N ALA A 168 18.61 -5.20 -0.07
CA ALA A 168 17.30 -5.66 -0.46
C ALA A 168 17.45 -6.76 -1.53
N ASP A 169 17.70 -7.98 -1.08
CA ASP A 169 17.90 -9.17 -1.91
C ASP A 169 16.83 -10.26 -1.61
N PRO A 170 16.74 -11.31 -2.45
CA PRO A 170 15.77 -12.38 -2.25
C PRO A 170 15.89 -13.09 -0.90
N ASP A 171 17.10 -13.23 -0.35
CA ASP A 171 17.33 -13.90 0.93
C ASP A 171 16.81 -13.06 2.10
N ALA A 172 16.94 -11.74 2.04
CA ALA A 172 16.36 -10.82 3.02
C ALA A 172 14.82 -10.87 3.00
N ALA A 173 14.20 -10.86 1.82
CA ALA A 173 12.75 -10.99 1.68
C ALA A 173 12.23 -12.35 2.17
N LEU A 174 12.92 -13.45 1.84
CA LEU A 174 12.58 -14.78 2.34
C LEU A 174 12.72 -14.86 3.86
N ARG A 175 13.81 -14.33 4.44
CA ARG A 175 14.00 -14.32 5.90
C ARG A 175 12.83 -13.62 6.59
N ALA A 176 12.44 -12.43 6.12
CA ALA A 176 11.31 -11.70 6.67
C ALA A 176 9.99 -12.49 6.53
N MET A 177 9.69 -13.03 5.35
CA MET A 177 8.49 -13.85 5.13
C MET A 177 8.47 -15.11 6.01
N THR A 178 9.61 -15.78 6.20
CA THR A 178 9.71 -16.99 7.03
C THR A 178 9.70 -16.72 8.53
N ALA A 179 9.85 -15.46 8.96
CA ALA A 179 9.69 -15.08 10.36
C ALA A 179 8.23 -15.24 10.86
N GLY A 180 7.29 -15.42 9.94
CA GLY A 180 5.87 -15.62 10.23
C GLY A 180 5.02 -14.39 9.90
N VAL A 181 3.71 -14.54 10.09
CA VAL A 181 2.77 -13.43 9.93
C VAL A 181 2.94 -12.46 11.11
N PRO A 182 3.11 -11.15 10.89
CA PRO A 182 3.25 -10.19 11.97
C PRO A 182 1.90 -9.90 12.64
N GLU A 183 1.90 -9.59 13.94
CA GLU A 183 0.72 -9.02 14.61
C GLU A 183 0.42 -7.62 14.05
N PRO A 184 -0.85 -7.24 13.85
CA PRO A 184 -2.07 -8.01 14.09
C PRO A 184 -2.59 -8.80 12.88
N LEU A 185 -1.79 -8.96 11.81
CA LEU A 185 -2.23 -9.64 10.59
C LEU A 185 -2.45 -11.15 10.79
N ASP A 186 -1.81 -11.73 11.81
CA ASP A 186 -1.95 -13.14 12.22
C ASP A 186 -3.37 -13.51 12.68
N ALA A 187 -4.23 -12.52 12.96
CA ALA A 187 -5.64 -12.74 13.23
C ALA A 187 -6.46 -13.16 11.98
N VAL A 188 -5.95 -12.89 10.77
CA VAL A 188 -6.69 -13.09 9.50
C VAL A 188 -5.86 -13.73 8.39
N LEU A 189 -4.54 -13.85 8.57
CA LEU A 189 -3.60 -14.42 7.63
C LEU A 189 -2.82 -15.57 8.24
N ARG A 190 -2.38 -16.49 7.37
CA ARG A 190 -1.48 -17.60 7.69
C ARG A 190 -0.33 -17.72 6.71
N THR A 191 0.72 -18.40 7.15
CA THR A 191 1.81 -18.83 6.27
C THR A 191 1.51 -20.16 5.57
N ALA A 192 2.00 -20.29 4.34
CA ALA A 192 1.98 -21.52 3.56
C ALA A 192 3.11 -22.48 3.92
N LEU A 193 4.06 -22.06 4.77
CA LEU A 193 5.18 -22.88 5.25
C LEU A 193 4.75 -23.61 6.53
N PRO A 194 4.54 -24.93 6.50
CA PRO A 194 4.18 -25.68 7.70
C PRO A 194 5.39 -25.82 8.64
N ASP A 195 5.10 -26.20 9.88
CA ASP A 195 6.13 -26.50 10.88
C ASP A 195 7.18 -27.48 10.32
N GLY A 196 8.45 -27.13 10.51
CA GLY A 196 9.59 -27.92 10.05
C GLY A 196 9.97 -27.74 8.58
N VAL A 197 9.25 -26.91 7.81
CA VAL A 197 9.68 -26.47 6.47
C VAL A 197 10.36 -25.10 6.56
N THR A 198 11.68 -25.07 6.46
CA THR A 198 12.48 -23.84 6.49
C THR A 198 13.29 -23.64 5.20
N VAL A 199 13.73 -22.41 4.96
CA VAL A 199 14.79 -22.09 3.98
C VAL A 199 16.14 -22.40 4.62
N THR A 200 16.94 -23.27 4.00
CA THR A 200 18.15 -23.85 4.63
C THR A 200 19.47 -23.28 4.12
N GLY A 201 19.44 -22.31 3.19
CA GLY A 201 20.63 -21.72 2.59
C GLY A 201 20.31 -20.44 1.82
N THR A 202 21.31 -19.90 1.13
CA THR A 202 21.16 -18.73 0.28
C THR A 202 20.56 -19.11 -1.06
N THR A 203 19.72 -18.23 -1.60
CA THR A 203 19.21 -18.36 -2.96
C THR A 203 20.33 -18.18 -3.97
N SER A 204 20.14 -18.74 -5.17
CA SER A 204 21.02 -18.51 -6.31
C SER A 204 20.19 -18.14 -7.53
N VAL A 205 20.61 -17.10 -8.24
CA VAL A 205 19.95 -16.65 -9.47
C VAL A 205 20.85 -17.00 -10.65
N ASP A 206 20.32 -17.74 -11.62
CA ASP A 206 21.07 -18.08 -12.83
C ASP A 206 21.01 -16.98 -13.89
N ALA A 207 21.76 -17.16 -14.99
CA ALA A 207 21.88 -16.16 -16.05
C ALA A 207 20.58 -15.87 -16.82
N VAL A 208 19.55 -16.72 -16.67
CA VAL A 208 18.23 -16.55 -17.31
C VAL A 208 17.17 -16.06 -16.32
N GLY A 209 17.57 -15.76 -15.08
CA GLY A 209 16.71 -15.19 -14.04
C GLY A 209 15.87 -16.21 -13.28
N VAL A 210 16.28 -17.48 -13.26
CA VAL A 210 15.67 -18.50 -12.39
C VAL A 210 16.34 -18.43 -11.03
N VAL A 211 15.58 -18.07 -9.99
CA VAL A 211 16.04 -18.16 -8.61
C VAL A 211 15.79 -19.57 -8.06
N THR A 212 16.81 -20.18 -7.45
CA THR A 212 16.69 -21.46 -6.75
C THR A 212 16.54 -21.22 -5.25
N VAL A 213 15.42 -21.65 -4.68
CA VAL A 213 15.10 -21.55 -3.26
C VAL A 213 15.39 -22.88 -2.56
N PRO A 214 16.39 -22.94 -1.66
CA PRO A 214 16.72 -24.16 -0.94
C PRO A 214 15.84 -24.35 0.30
N LEU A 215 14.98 -25.35 0.28
CA LEU A 215 14.14 -25.75 1.41
C LEU A 215 14.71 -26.98 2.12
N SER A 216 14.36 -27.10 3.40
CA SER A 216 14.59 -28.31 4.20
C SER A 216 13.98 -29.57 3.56
N ALA A 217 14.51 -30.74 3.90
CA ALA A 217 14.05 -32.02 3.37
C ALA A 217 12.56 -32.30 3.66
N SER A 218 12.00 -31.72 4.73
CA SER A 218 10.58 -31.79 5.08
C SER A 218 9.65 -31.32 3.96
N ALA A 219 10.11 -30.39 3.11
CA ALA A 219 9.33 -29.90 1.97
C ALA A 219 8.96 -31.02 0.97
N ALA A 220 9.77 -32.10 0.89
CA ALA A 220 9.47 -33.25 0.05
C ALA A 220 8.26 -34.06 0.55
N GLN A 221 7.87 -33.93 1.82
CA GLN A 221 6.72 -34.64 2.39
C GLN A 221 5.40 -33.89 2.20
N LEU A 222 5.44 -32.65 1.69
CA LEU A 222 4.24 -31.86 1.42
C LEU A 222 3.41 -32.48 0.31
N SER A 223 2.09 -32.45 0.48
CA SER A 223 1.14 -32.81 -0.56
C SER A 223 1.24 -31.85 -1.77
N PRO A 224 0.76 -32.26 -2.96
CA PRO A 224 0.75 -31.37 -4.13
C PRO A 224 0.06 -30.01 -3.88
N SER A 225 -1.05 -30.00 -3.13
CA SER A 225 -1.76 -28.76 -2.77
C SER A 225 -0.96 -27.90 -1.80
N GLN A 226 -0.30 -28.49 -0.80
CA GLN A 226 0.58 -27.75 0.12
C GLN A 226 1.78 -27.15 -0.62
N ARG A 227 2.40 -27.89 -1.55
CA ARG A 227 3.49 -27.38 -2.39
C ARG A 227 3.04 -26.22 -3.27
N ARG A 228 1.81 -26.26 -3.82
CA ARG A 228 1.23 -25.17 -4.62
C ARG A 228 1.08 -23.88 -3.80
N LEU A 229 0.56 -23.99 -2.57
CA LEU A 229 0.42 -22.85 -1.65
C LEU A 229 1.78 -22.28 -1.21
N LEU A 230 2.75 -23.15 -0.90
CA LEU A 230 4.11 -22.72 -0.58
C LEU A 230 4.74 -21.98 -1.76
N ALA A 231 4.64 -22.57 -2.95
CA ALA A 231 5.20 -22.00 -4.16
C ALA A 231 4.53 -20.66 -4.53
N SER A 232 3.21 -20.52 -4.36
CA SER A 232 2.52 -19.26 -4.63
C SER A 232 3.00 -18.14 -3.71
N GLN A 233 3.11 -18.40 -2.41
CA GLN A 233 3.56 -17.41 -1.42
C GLN A 233 5.00 -16.94 -1.70
N VAL A 234 5.92 -17.89 -1.91
CA VAL A 234 7.33 -17.59 -2.20
C VAL A 234 7.46 -16.88 -3.55
N THR A 235 6.72 -17.32 -4.57
CA THR A 235 6.79 -16.77 -5.92
C THR A 235 6.35 -15.32 -5.97
N TRP A 236 5.25 -14.98 -5.31
CA TRP A 236 4.79 -13.59 -5.23
C TRP A 236 5.73 -12.70 -4.42
N THR A 237 6.32 -13.22 -3.33
CA THR A 237 7.32 -12.50 -2.54
C THR A 237 8.57 -12.15 -3.34
N LEU A 238 9.02 -13.03 -4.23
CA LEU A 238 10.22 -12.82 -5.03
C LEU A 238 9.98 -12.19 -6.41
N ASN A 239 8.72 -12.03 -6.82
CA ASN A 239 8.35 -11.50 -8.15
C ASN A 239 8.82 -10.03 -8.37
N GLY A 240 8.96 -9.26 -7.29
CA GLY A 240 9.36 -7.86 -7.34
C GLY A 240 10.83 -7.61 -7.72
N PHE A 241 11.70 -8.61 -7.65
CA PHE A 241 13.12 -8.45 -7.95
C PHE A 241 13.36 -8.51 -9.46
N ALA A 242 13.95 -7.46 -10.04
CA ALA A 242 14.13 -7.33 -11.49
C ALA A 242 14.95 -8.46 -12.14
N ALA A 243 15.89 -9.06 -11.39
CA ALA A 243 16.70 -10.18 -11.85
C ALA A 243 15.95 -11.54 -11.87
N ILE A 244 14.75 -11.60 -11.29
CA ILE A 244 13.96 -12.82 -11.15
C ILE A 244 12.82 -12.82 -12.16
N SER A 245 12.74 -13.90 -12.92
CA SER A 245 11.64 -14.17 -13.86
C SER A 245 10.87 -15.43 -13.48
N ARG A 246 11.57 -16.41 -12.90
CA ARG A 246 11.04 -17.74 -12.55
C ARG A 246 11.70 -18.25 -11.28
N ILE A 247 11.06 -19.21 -10.61
CA ILE A 247 11.51 -19.77 -9.34
C ILE A 247 11.56 -21.28 -9.44
N ARG A 248 12.63 -21.86 -8.91
CA ARG A 248 12.82 -23.30 -8.74
C ARG A 248 13.03 -23.60 -7.26
N PHE A 249 12.53 -24.74 -6.80
CA PHE A 249 12.65 -25.14 -5.40
C PHE A 249 13.46 -26.42 -5.28
N THR A 250 14.24 -26.52 -4.21
CA THR A 250 14.88 -27.78 -3.81
C THR A 250 14.43 -28.16 -2.39
N ALA A 251 14.37 -29.45 -2.10
CA ALA A 251 14.11 -30.01 -0.78
C ALA A 251 15.26 -30.93 -0.40
N GLY A 252 16.06 -30.55 0.60
CA GLY A 252 17.26 -31.31 0.98
C GLY A 252 18.27 -31.48 -0.17
N GLY A 253 18.38 -30.46 -1.04
CA GLY A 253 19.27 -30.46 -2.21
C GLY A 253 18.74 -31.15 -3.47
N SER A 254 17.59 -31.85 -3.40
CA SER A 254 16.94 -32.43 -4.58
C SER A 254 15.87 -31.52 -5.14
N LEU A 255 15.64 -31.53 -6.46
CA LEU A 255 14.56 -30.75 -7.08
C LEU A 255 13.20 -31.13 -6.49
N LEU A 256 12.44 -30.12 -6.07
CA LEU A 256 11.08 -30.31 -5.56
C LEU A 256 10.09 -30.18 -6.71
N SER A 257 9.39 -31.26 -7.04
CA SER A 257 8.34 -31.21 -8.07
C SER A 257 7.14 -30.39 -7.60
N LEU A 258 6.71 -29.46 -8.46
CA LEU A 258 5.55 -28.60 -8.26
C LEU A 258 4.45 -28.93 -9.28
N PRO A 259 3.16 -28.85 -8.89
CA PRO A 259 2.06 -28.94 -9.85
C PRO A 259 2.18 -27.86 -10.92
N GLU A 260 1.93 -28.23 -12.18
CA GLU A 260 1.84 -27.29 -13.32
C GLU A 260 3.12 -26.48 -13.61
N ALA A 261 4.25 -26.87 -13.02
CA ALA A 261 5.55 -26.30 -13.35
C ALA A 261 5.97 -26.61 -14.79
N ALA A 262 6.86 -25.78 -15.33
CA ALA A 262 7.45 -26.04 -16.64
C ALA A 262 8.36 -27.29 -16.61
N GLU A 263 8.81 -27.72 -17.79
CA GLU A 263 9.67 -28.91 -17.95
C GLU A 263 10.92 -28.87 -17.06
N ASP A 264 11.50 -27.67 -16.85
CA ASP A 264 12.67 -27.44 -15.99
C ASP A 264 12.34 -27.29 -14.50
N GLN A 265 11.12 -27.64 -14.09
CA GLN A 265 10.59 -27.58 -12.72
C GLN A 265 10.56 -26.16 -12.12
N SER A 266 10.56 -25.12 -12.96
CA SER A 266 10.39 -23.74 -12.50
C SER A 266 8.95 -23.24 -12.65
N VAL A 267 8.59 -22.21 -11.89
CA VAL A 267 7.28 -21.54 -11.87
C VAL A 267 7.42 -20.02 -11.96
N SER A 268 6.37 -19.31 -12.35
CA SER A 268 6.34 -17.83 -12.38
C SER A 268 5.07 -17.32 -11.69
N ALA A 269 5.02 -16.02 -11.38
CA ALA A 269 3.86 -15.41 -10.72
C ALA A 269 2.56 -15.59 -11.51
N ASP A 270 2.63 -15.59 -12.84
CA ASP A 270 1.48 -15.84 -13.74
C ASP A 270 0.75 -17.16 -13.46
N LEU A 271 1.48 -18.20 -13.00
CA LEU A 271 0.87 -19.49 -12.64
C LEU A 271 -0.05 -19.39 -11.42
N TYR A 272 0.14 -18.35 -10.59
CA TYR A 272 -0.54 -18.13 -9.33
C TYR A 272 -1.31 -16.80 -9.33
N ALA A 273 -1.63 -16.26 -10.50
CA ALA A 273 -2.32 -14.98 -10.63
C ALA A 273 -3.72 -14.99 -10.02
N GLU A 274 -4.36 -16.14 -9.89
CA GLU A 274 -5.68 -16.26 -9.26
C GLU A 274 -5.68 -15.86 -7.77
N PHE A 275 -4.55 -16.02 -7.08
CA PHE A 275 -4.40 -15.65 -5.68
C PHE A 275 -4.29 -14.13 -5.48
N ILE A 276 -3.98 -13.37 -6.53
CA ILE A 276 -3.89 -11.91 -6.47
C ILE A 276 -5.10 -11.30 -7.19
N PRO A 277 -5.97 -10.58 -6.49
CA PRO A 277 -7.25 -10.13 -7.03
C PRO A 277 -7.17 -8.80 -7.81
N PHE A 278 -6.23 -8.69 -8.75
CA PHE A 278 -6.23 -7.56 -9.68
C PHE A 278 -7.16 -7.79 -10.88
N PRO A 279 -7.73 -6.71 -11.46
CA PRO A 279 -8.39 -6.76 -12.75
C PRO A 279 -7.49 -7.28 -13.87
N ALA A 280 -8.09 -7.98 -14.83
CA ALA A 280 -7.40 -8.37 -16.07
C ALA A 280 -7.24 -7.20 -17.08
N THR A 281 -7.93 -6.07 -16.88
CA THR A 281 -7.89 -4.91 -17.78
C THR A 281 -7.07 -3.76 -17.19
N HIS A 282 -6.22 -3.15 -18.01
CA HIS A 282 -5.36 -1.99 -17.68
C HIS A 282 -5.94 -0.67 -18.21
N SER A 283 -7.26 -0.56 -18.29
CA SER A 283 -7.92 0.63 -18.82
C SER A 283 -9.31 0.75 -18.19
N PRO A 284 -9.47 1.61 -17.18
CA PRO A 284 -10.72 1.69 -16.46
C PRO A 284 -11.78 2.36 -17.35
N THR A 285 -12.98 1.78 -17.39
CA THR A 285 -14.16 2.51 -17.84
C THR A 285 -14.58 3.46 -16.73
N VAL A 286 -14.58 4.76 -17.04
CA VAL A 286 -15.04 5.79 -16.12
C VAL A 286 -16.54 6.00 -16.30
N VAL A 287 -17.27 6.04 -15.18
CA VAL A 287 -18.69 6.40 -15.13
C VAL A 287 -18.86 7.65 -14.29
N ALA A 288 -19.69 8.55 -14.78
CA ALA A 288 -19.97 9.82 -14.14
C ALA A 288 -21.48 10.05 -14.02
N VAL A 289 -21.86 10.89 -13.07
CA VAL A 289 -23.21 11.41 -12.91
C VAL A 289 -23.19 12.90 -13.24
N ILE A 290 -23.99 13.32 -14.23
CA ILE A 290 -24.12 14.73 -14.64
C ILE A 290 -25.59 15.09 -14.61
N LYS A 291 -25.96 16.13 -13.86
CA LYS A 291 -27.37 16.55 -13.70
C LYS A 291 -28.29 15.38 -13.29
N GLY A 292 -27.73 14.48 -12.47
CA GLY A 292 -28.40 13.28 -11.97
C GLY A 292 -28.57 12.13 -12.98
N GLN A 293 -27.95 12.23 -14.16
CA GLN A 293 -27.95 11.17 -15.17
C GLN A 293 -26.64 10.39 -15.12
N MET A 294 -26.70 9.07 -15.06
CA MET A 294 -25.53 8.20 -15.12
C MET A 294 -25.10 7.96 -16.58
N GLY A 295 -23.80 8.04 -16.84
CA GLY A 295 -23.25 7.80 -18.17
C GLY A 295 -21.78 7.40 -18.17
N ARG A 296 -21.35 6.77 -19.26
CA ARG A 296 -19.97 6.37 -19.48
C ARG A 296 -19.17 7.52 -20.08
N VAL A 297 -17.91 7.64 -19.68
CA VAL A 297 -16.95 8.58 -20.24
C VAL A 297 -16.03 7.82 -21.19
N ALA A 298 -15.91 8.27 -22.44
CA ALA A 298 -15.00 7.65 -23.39
C ALA A 298 -13.53 7.80 -22.95
N ALA A 299 -12.67 6.81 -23.26
CA ALA A 299 -11.24 6.85 -22.93
C ALA A 299 -10.50 8.08 -23.51
N SER A 300 -10.94 8.59 -24.66
CA SER A 300 -10.42 9.83 -25.27
C SER A 300 -10.76 11.10 -24.46
N GLY A 301 -11.64 11.01 -23.47
CA GLY A 301 -12.23 12.15 -22.76
C GLY A 301 -13.32 12.85 -23.57
N HIS A 302 -14.05 13.76 -22.92
CA HIS A 302 -15.04 14.71 -23.46
C HIS A 302 -16.38 14.15 -23.95
N ASN A 303 -16.48 12.85 -24.27
CA ASN A 303 -17.72 12.23 -24.69
C ASN A 303 -18.39 11.51 -23.51
N PHE A 304 -19.50 12.09 -23.03
CA PHE A 304 -20.38 11.49 -22.04
C PHE A 304 -21.56 10.79 -22.73
N ARG A 305 -21.64 9.46 -22.60
CA ARG A 305 -22.72 8.66 -23.15
C ARG A 305 -23.65 8.23 -22.02
N ILE A 306 -24.84 8.81 -21.99
CA ILE A 306 -25.91 8.43 -21.07
C ILE A 306 -26.20 6.93 -21.21
N MET A 307 -26.30 6.25 -20.08
CA MET A 307 -26.69 4.84 -20.04
C MET A 307 -28.22 4.69 -20.18
N PRO A 308 -28.74 3.70 -20.91
CA PRO A 308 -30.18 3.49 -21.02
C PRO A 308 -30.80 3.06 -19.69
N GLY A 309 -32.07 3.43 -19.46
CA GLY A 309 -32.88 3.04 -18.28
C GLY A 309 -32.99 4.12 -17.18
N ALA A 310 -33.56 3.74 -16.03
CA ALA A 310 -34.02 4.68 -14.99
C ALA A 310 -32.93 5.62 -14.44
N LEU A 311 -31.71 5.13 -14.21
CA LEU A 311 -30.60 5.95 -13.70
C LEU A 311 -29.89 6.78 -14.77
N GLY A 312 -30.21 6.59 -16.06
CA GLY A 312 -29.72 7.46 -17.14
C GLY A 312 -30.68 8.60 -17.51
N ARG A 313 -31.93 8.55 -17.05
CA ARG A 313 -32.90 9.64 -17.24
C ARG A 313 -32.60 10.81 -16.32
N GLY A 314 -33.10 11.99 -16.67
CA GLY A 314 -32.99 13.19 -15.82
C GLY A 314 -33.43 12.90 -14.38
N ALA A 315 -32.73 13.51 -13.41
CA ALA A 315 -33.02 13.27 -12.00
C ALA A 315 -34.43 13.71 -11.59
N THR A 316 -35.06 12.83 -10.82
CA THR A 316 -36.27 13.00 -10.02
C THR A 316 -35.92 12.69 -8.57
N THR A 317 -36.87 12.82 -7.65
CA THR A 317 -36.66 12.43 -6.25
C THR A 317 -36.29 10.95 -6.08
N ASN A 318 -36.68 10.07 -7.01
CA ASN A 318 -36.60 8.62 -6.83
C ASN A 318 -35.44 7.95 -7.59
N ASN A 319 -34.78 8.66 -8.51
CA ASN A 319 -33.67 8.11 -9.32
C ASN A 319 -32.40 8.98 -9.26
N SER A 320 -32.36 9.98 -8.36
CA SER A 320 -31.16 10.79 -8.14
C SER A 320 -30.18 10.07 -7.21
N VAL A 321 -28.89 10.13 -7.55
CA VAL A 321 -27.81 9.44 -6.85
C VAL A 321 -26.73 10.42 -6.40
N ALA A 322 -26.20 10.23 -5.19
CA ALA A 322 -25.12 11.04 -4.61
C ALA A 322 -23.73 10.42 -4.83
N GLU A 323 -23.66 9.08 -4.82
CA GLU A 323 -22.42 8.32 -5.01
C GLU A 323 -22.72 7.10 -5.86
N VAL A 324 -21.74 6.66 -6.65
CA VAL A 324 -21.88 5.49 -7.52
C VAL A 324 -20.70 4.55 -7.29
N ALA A 325 -20.97 3.25 -7.37
CA ALA A 325 -19.98 2.19 -7.42
C ALA A 325 -20.37 1.19 -8.51
N SER A 326 -19.38 0.66 -9.21
CA SER A 326 -19.63 -0.32 -10.27
C SER A 326 -19.40 -1.73 -9.76
N THR A 327 -20.19 -2.69 -10.25
CA THR A 327 -19.71 -4.08 -10.29
C THR A 327 -18.63 -4.22 -11.35
N GLN A 328 -17.61 -5.07 -11.12
CA GLN A 328 -16.74 -5.57 -12.19
C GLN A 328 -17.59 -6.04 -13.37
N PHE A 329 -17.20 -5.65 -14.59
CA PHE A 329 -17.83 -6.14 -15.82
C PHE A 329 -17.79 -7.68 -15.83
N THR A 330 -18.94 -8.34 -15.70
CA THR A 330 -19.11 -9.68 -16.25
C THR A 330 -19.76 -9.47 -17.60
N MET A 331 -18.99 -9.51 -18.69
CA MET A 331 -19.58 -9.49 -20.03
C MET A 331 -20.54 -10.69 -20.17
N PRO A 332 -21.83 -10.51 -20.47
CA PRO A 332 -22.60 -11.60 -21.02
C PRO A 332 -22.10 -11.82 -22.45
N MET A 333 -21.37 -12.91 -22.64
CA MET A 333 -21.03 -13.47 -23.95
C MET A 333 -22.30 -13.55 -24.81
N ILE A 334 -22.29 -12.82 -25.93
CA ILE A 334 -23.02 -13.14 -27.16
C ILE A 334 -24.53 -13.40 -26.96
N SER A 335 -25.33 -12.36 -26.71
CA SER A 335 -26.74 -12.37 -27.12
C SER A 335 -27.32 -10.95 -27.29
N PRO A 336 -28.16 -10.68 -28.30
CA PRO A 336 -28.86 -9.39 -28.45
C PRO A 336 -29.92 -9.14 -27.36
N ARG A 337 -30.10 -10.09 -26.43
CA ARG A 337 -31.05 -10.05 -25.30
C ARG A 337 -30.36 -10.02 -23.93
N SER A 338 -29.06 -9.75 -23.87
CA SER A 338 -28.35 -9.77 -22.59
C SER A 338 -28.65 -8.53 -21.73
N PRO A 339 -29.05 -8.71 -20.45
CA PRO A 339 -29.22 -7.60 -19.51
C PRO A 339 -27.92 -6.78 -19.36
N GLY A 340 -28.04 -5.44 -19.25
CA GLY A 340 -26.90 -4.54 -19.11
C GLY A 340 -26.16 -4.72 -17.77
N ALA A 341 -25.03 -4.01 -17.58
CA ALA A 341 -24.22 -4.10 -16.37
C ALA A 341 -25.03 -3.75 -15.11
N ILE A 342 -24.70 -4.36 -13.97
CA ILE A 342 -25.31 -4.05 -12.68
C ILE A 342 -24.52 -2.91 -12.03
N TRP A 343 -25.24 -1.94 -11.48
CA TRP A 343 -24.68 -0.76 -10.83
C TRP A 343 -25.19 -0.66 -9.41
N HIS A 344 -24.32 -0.23 -8.51
CA HIS A 344 -24.70 0.07 -7.14
C HIS A 344 -24.53 1.57 -6.87
N ALA A 345 -25.48 2.16 -6.18
CA ALA A 345 -25.45 3.59 -5.93
C ALA A 345 -26.02 3.91 -4.56
N VAL A 346 -25.65 5.07 -4.04
CA VAL A 346 -26.33 5.67 -2.90
C VAL A 346 -27.27 6.75 -3.41
N SER A 347 -28.51 6.73 -2.94
CA SER A 347 -29.52 7.74 -3.26
C SER A 347 -29.05 9.15 -2.90
N ALA A 348 -29.59 10.18 -3.56
CA ALA A 348 -29.19 11.57 -3.34
C ALA A 348 -29.34 12.04 -1.89
N ASP A 349 -30.33 11.53 -1.16
CA ASP A 349 -30.55 11.80 0.27
C ASP A 349 -29.64 10.97 1.21
N ARG A 350 -28.78 10.12 0.64
CA ARG A 350 -27.87 9.19 1.32
C ARG A 350 -28.56 8.24 2.30
N ARG A 351 -29.80 7.81 1.99
CA ARG A 351 -30.56 6.88 2.85
C ARG A 351 -30.71 5.46 2.30
N SER A 352 -30.52 5.27 1.00
CA SER A 352 -30.74 3.98 0.33
C SER A 352 -29.52 3.53 -0.44
N LEU A 353 -29.12 2.27 -0.24
CA LEU A 353 -28.22 1.54 -1.13
C LEU A 353 -29.06 0.90 -2.23
N LEU A 354 -28.77 1.27 -3.47
CA LEU A 354 -29.53 0.89 -4.65
C LEU A 354 -28.75 -0.14 -5.47
N THR A 355 -29.47 -1.02 -6.14
CA THR A 355 -28.97 -1.79 -7.28
C THR A 355 -29.83 -1.49 -8.50
N TRP A 356 -29.16 -1.35 -9.64
CA TRP A 356 -29.82 -1.06 -10.91
C TRP A 356 -29.10 -1.77 -12.03
N GLN A 357 -29.87 -2.50 -12.83
CA GLN A 357 -29.37 -3.13 -14.04
C GLN A 357 -29.53 -2.14 -15.20
N GLU A 358 -28.46 -1.90 -15.94
CA GLU A 358 -28.51 -1.00 -17.10
C GLU A 358 -29.57 -1.43 -18.11
N GLY A 359 -30.34 -0.46 -18.59
CA GLY A 359 -31.51 -0.65 -19.44
C GLY A 359 -32.82 -0.90 -18.68
N SER A 360 -32.76 -1.22 -17.39
CA SER A 360 -33.95 -1.42 -16.55
C SER A 360 -34.61 -0.09 -16.19
N GLU A 361 -35.95 -0.12 -16.07
CA GLU A 361 -36.74 0.97 -15.48
C GLU A 361 -36.92 0.81 -13.96
N ASP A 362 -36.63 -0.40 -13.44
CA ASP A 362 -36.74 -0.71 -12.03
C ASP A 362 -35.40 -0.49 -11.32
N ILE A 363 -35.46 0.21 -10.19
CA ILE A 363 -34.35 0.40 -9.24
C ILE A 363 -34.73 -0.33 -7.96
N GLN A 364 -33.87 -1.23 -7.49
CA GLN A 364 -34.11 -1.98 -6.26
C GLN A 364 -33.32 -1.39 -5.10
N VAL A 365 -33.93 -1.34 -3.92
CA VAL A 365 -33.27 -0.93 -2.68
C VAL A 365 -32.74 -2.19 -1.99
N LEU A 366 -31.41 -2.30 -1.87
CA LEU A 366 -30.74 -3.42 -1.20
C LEU A 366 -30.69 -3.23 0.32
N ALA A 367 -30.46 -2.00 0.76
CA ALA A 367 -30.38 -1.68 2.17
C ALA A 367 -30.71 -0.20 2.41
N THR A 368 -31.00 0.14 3.66
CA THR A 368 -31.23 1.50 4.11
C THR A 368 -30.29 1.85 5.26
N GLY A 369 -30.03 3.14 5.44
CA GLY A 369 -29.23 3.67 6.53
C GLY A 369 -29.30 5.19 6.61
N VAL A 370 -28.42 5.79 7.39
CA VAL A 370 -28.26 7.25 7.54
C VAL A 370 -26.89 7.68 7.02
N ASN A 371 -26.86 8.69 6.17
CA ASN A 371 -25.66 9.25 5.55
C ASN A 371 -24.77 8.17 4.91
N LEU A 372 -25.32 7.29 4.08
CA LEU A 372 -24.55 6.23 3.45
C LEU A 372 -23.31 6.78 2.70
N ARG A 373 -22.19 6.09 2.88
CA ARG A 373 -20.91 6.38 2.18
C ARG A 373 -20.91 5.71 0.80
N ARG A 374 -19.97 6.13 -0.06
CA ARG A 374 -19.80 5.54 -1.40
C ARG A 374 -19.74 4.01 -1.28
N PRO A 375 -20.58 3.24 -1.99
CA PRO A 375 -20.51 1.80 -1.90
C PRO A 375 -19.19 1.29 -2.50
N GLN A 376 -18.72 0.14 -2.05
CA GLN A 376 -17.58 -0.58 -2.63
C GLN A 376 -18.09 -1.96 -3.05
N VAL A 377 -17.83 -2.36 -4.29
CA VAL A 377 -18.16 -3.71 -4.77
C VAL A 377 -16.89 -4.54 -4.74
N LEU A 378 -16.93 -5.67 -4.05
CA LEU A 378 -15.80 -6.57 -3.90
C LEU A 378 -15.79 -7.61 -5.02
N ARG A 379 -14.67 -8.32 -5.17
CA ARG A 379 -14.50 -9.36 -6.21
C ARG A 379 -15.50 -10.51 -6.08
N ASP A 380 -15.95 -10.82 -4.87
CA ASP A 380 -16.99 -11.83 -4.61
C ASP A 380 -18.41 -11.29 -4.89
N HIS A 381 -18.52 -10.11 -5.50
CA HIS A 381 -19.74 -9.37 -5.79
C HIS A 381 -20.55 -8.94 -4.56
N SER A 382 -19.96 -9.04 -3.35
CA SER A 382 -20.56 -8.40 -2.18
C SER A 382 -20.40 -6.88 -2.25
N ILE A 383 -21.34 -6.18 -1.64
CA ILE A 383 -21.39 -4.72 -1.62
C ILE A 383 -21.25 -4.26 -0.19
N MET A 384 -20.32 -3.33 0.03
CA MET A 384 -20.02 -2.77 1.34
C MET A 384 -20.29 -1.27 1.35
N THR A 385 -20.91 -0.76 2.41
CA THR A 385 -21.06 0.69 2.67
C THR A 385 -21.13 0.97 4.17
N PHE A 386 -20.75 2.19 4.58
CA PHE A 386 -20.86 2.65 5.95
C PHE A 386 -22.08 3.56 6.14
N SER A 387 -22.68 3.49 7.33
CA SER A 387 -23.75 4.37 7.82
C SER A 387 -23.33 5.07 9.12
N ASP A 388 -23.89 6.26 9.36
CA ASP A 388 -23.69 6.99 10.62
C ASP A 388 -24.40 6.33 11.82
N THR A 389 -25.35 5.42 11.58
CA THR A 389 -26.16 4.75 12.60
C THR A 389 -26.00 3.23 12.51
N ASP A 390 -26.46 2.50 13.53
CA ASP A 390 -26.42 1.05 13.53
C ASP A 390 -27.33 0.42 12.44
N PRO A 391 -26.84 -0.60 11.70
CA PRO A 391 -25.45 -1.03 11.69
C PRO A 391 -24.54 -0.06 10.93
N THR A 392 -23.41 0.23 11.56
CA THR A 392 -22.41 1.16 11.05
C THR A 392 -21.75 0.65 9.76
N LEU A 393 -21.63 -0.67 9.60
CA LEU A 393 -21.20 -1.32 8.37
C LEU A 393 -22.35 -2.15 7.81
N ILE A 394 -22.70 -1.92 6.56
CA ILE A 394 -23.69 -2.68 5.81
C ILE A 394 -22.95 -3.49 4.77
N VAL A 395 -23.10 -4.81 4.83
CA VAL A 395 -22.60 -5.74 3.82
C VAL A 395 -23.77 -6.50 3.23
N VAL A 396 -23.88 -6.49 1.90
CA VAL A 396 -24.87 -7.24 1.14
C VAL A 396 -24.12 -8.27 0.30
N GLY A 397 -24.46 -9.54 0.45
CA GLY A 397 -23.89 -10.64 -0.33
C GLY A 397 -24.28 -10.55 -1.81
N SER A 398 -23.62 -11.36 -2.64
CA SER A 398 -23.90 -11.46 -4.07
C SER A 398 -25.29 -12.02 -4.39
N ASP A 399 -25.92 -12.69 -3.43
CA ASP A 399 -27.31 -13.15 -3.45
C ASP A 399 -28.32 -12.04 -3.08
N GLY A 400 -27.84 -10.85 -2.74
CA GLY A 400 -28.66 -9.73 -2.27
C GLY A 400 -29.04 -9.81 -0.79
N ALA A 401 -28.61 -10.86 -0.06
CA ALA A 401 -28.89 -11.00 1.35
C ALA A 401 -27.97 -10.11 2.20
N ARG A 402 -28.54 -9.47 3.23
CA ARG A 402 -27.75 -8.68 4.17
C ARG A 402 -27.03 -9.58 5.16
N MET A 403 -25.74 -9.36 5.33
CA MET A 403 -24.90 -10.07 6.27
C MET A 403 -24.89 -9.39 7.65
N SER A 404 -24.71 -10.17 8.70
CA SER A 404 -24.40 -9.65 10.04
C SER A 404 -23.03 -8.99 10.04
N THR A 405 -22.89 -7.87 10.75
CA THR A 405 -21.63 -7.12 10.85
C THR A 405 -21.28 -6.82 12.30
N VAL A 406 -20.00 -6.90 12.63
CA VAL A 406 -19.45 -6.54 13.94
C VAL A 406 -18.32 -5.55 13.71
N VAL A 407 -18.46 -4.35 14.26
CA VAL A 407 -17.51 -3.26 14.05
C VAL A 407 -17.24 -2.55 15.36
N ASP A 408 -15.96 -2.36 15.68
CA ASP A 408 -15.52 -1.44 16.71
C ASP A 408 -14.72 -0.30 16.07
N LEU A 409 -15.28 0.90 16.09
CA LEU A 409 -14.62 2.12 15.60
C LEU A 409 -14.00 2.96 16.74
N GLY A 410 -14.05 2.50 17.99
CA GLY A 410 -13.56 3.27 19.13
C GLY A 410 -14.24 4.65 19.28
N GLY A 411 -15.52 4.76 18.90
CA GLY A 411 -16.27 6.02 18.90
C GLY A 411 -15.99 6.96 17.72
N CYS A 412 -15.17 6.54 16.75
CA CYS A 412 -14.92 7.31 15.52
C CYS A 412 -16.08 7.18 14.53
N ARG A 413 -16.22 8.18 13.66
CA ARG A 413 -17.13 8.12 12.50
C ARG A 413 -16.34 7.93 11.21
N VAL A 414 -16.70 6.95 10.38
CA VAL A 414 -16.09 6.77 9.05
C VAL A 414 -16.65 7.80 8.09
N THR A 415 -15.83 8.70 7.53
CA THR A 415 -16.26 9.70 6.54
C THR A 415 -16.00 9.28 5.10
N SER A 416 -14.98 8.46 4.87
CA SER A 416 -14.74 7.76 3.60
C SER A 416 -14.02 6.44 3.84
N PHE A 417 -14.07 5.53 2.87
CA PHE A 417 -13.36 4.26 2.95
C PHE A 417 -13.10 3.66 1.56
N SER A 418 -12.10 2.78 1.50
CA SER A 418 -11.80 1.96 0.34
C SER A 418 -11.32 0.58 0.77
N VAL A 419 -11.90 -0.46 0.19
CA VAL A 419 -11.52 -1.85 0.50
C VAL A 419 -10.38 -2.26 -0.43
N ALA A 420 -9.36 -2.91 0.13
CA ALA A 420 -8.22 -3.37 -0.63
C ALA A 420 -8.63 -4.47 -1.63
N PRO A 421 -7.88 -4.67 -2.72
CA PRO A 421 -8.16 -5.75 -3.68
C PRO A 421 -8.29 -7.13 -3.02
N ASP A 422 -7.47 -7.40 -1.99
CA ASP A 422 -7.50 -8.64 -1.20
C ASP A 422 -8.81 -8.87 -0.43
N ALA A 423 -9.61 -7.81 -0.20
CA ALA A 423 -10.80 -7.79 0.65
C ALA A 423 -10.56 -8.18 2.12
N VAL A 424 -9.31 -8.14 2.56
CA VAL A 424 -8.90 -8.34 3.96
C VAL A 424 -8.59 -6.99 4.62
N ARG A 425 -8.07 -6.02 3.87
CA ARG A 425 -7.74 -4.70 4.42
C ARG A 425 -8.75 -3.65 3.98
N VAL A 426 -9.06 -2.71 4.86
CA VAL A 426 -9.90 -1.54 4.54
C VAL A 426 -9.20 -0.26 5.00
N ALA A 427 -9.03 0.68 4.08
CA ALA A 427 -8.59 2.03 4.38
C ALA A 427 -9.80 2.88 4.77
N LEU A 428 -9.69 3.61 5.87
CA LEU A 428 -10.76 4.38 6.50
C LEU A 428 -10.30 5.81 6.74
N VAL A 429 -11.13 6.78 6.38
CA VAL A 429 -11.00 8.15 6.88
C VAL A 429 -11.89 8.27 8.11
N LEU A 430 -11.26 8.41 9.27
CA LEU A 430 -11.89 8.40 10.58
C LEU A 430 -11.97 9.82 11.14
N GLU A 431 -13.17 10.27 11.47
CA GLU A 431 -13.41 11.54 12.12
C GLU A 431 -13.48 11.37 13.64
N ARG A 432 -12.63 12.12 14.35
CA ARG A 432 -12.53 12.18 15.82
C ARG A 432 -12.70 13.63 16.27
N GLY A 433 -13.94 14.04 16.51
CA GLY A 433 -14.25 15.44 16.84
C GLY A 433 -13.95 16.36 15.65
N LYS A 434 -12.86 17.12 15.70
CA LYS A 434 -12.45 18.03 14.61
C LYS A 434 -11.33 17.50 13.72
N THR A 435 -10.68 16.40 14.11
CA THR A 435 -9.57 15.82 13.33
C THR A 435 -10.09 14.70 12.44
N ARG A 436 -9.45 14.53 11.28
CA ARG A 436 -9.67 13.39 10.37
C ARG A 436 -8.36 12.68 10.14
N ALA A 437 -8.31 11.41 10.49
CA ALA A 437 -7.12 10.57 10.36
C ALA A 437 -7.38 9.43 9.37
N LEU A 438 -6.31 8.90 8.79
CA LEU A 438 -6.33 7.68 7.99
C LEU A 438 -6.10 6.51 8.94
N GLY A 439 -6.87 5.45 8.77
CA GLY A 439 -6.64 4.19 9.46
C GLY A 439 -6.78 3.00 8.52
N ILE A 440 -6.12 1.90 8.85
CA ILE A 440 -6.25 0.60 8.16
C ILE A 440 -6.86 -0.38 9.14
N GLY A 441 -7.98 -0.99 8.77
CA GLY A 441 -8.63 -2.06 9.52
C GLY A 441 -8.55 -3.40 8.79
N LEU A 442 -8.76 -4.48 9.55
CA LEU A 442 -8.81 -5.85 9.04
C LEU A 442 -10.25 -6.36 9.00
N LEU A 443 -10.63 -6.87 7.85
CA LEU A 443 -11.87 -7.57 7.55
C LEU A 443 -11.65 -9.07 7.73
N SER A 444 -12.53 -9.71 8.48
CA SER A 444 -12.57 -11.17 8.61
C SER A 444 -14.01 -11.68 8.53
N ARG A 445 -14.16 -12.96 8.20
CA ARG A 445 -15.44 -13.66 8.23
C ARG A 445 -15.40 -14.67 9.37
N GLN A 446 -16.23 -14.46 10.39
CA GLN A 446 -16.34 -15.34 11.56
C GLN A 446 -17.82 -15.66 11.79
N GLU A 447 -18.16 -16.94 11.91
CA GLU A 447 -19.54 -17.42 12.17
C GLU A 447 -20.61 -16.85 11.20
N GLY A 448 -20.23 -16.54 9.96
CA GLY A 448 -21.12 -15.95 8.95
C GLY A 448 -21.31 -14.44 9.07
N ALA A 449 -20.74 -13.79 10.08
CA ALA A 449 -20.66 -12.34 10.20
C ALA A 449 -19.37 -11.78 9.58
N VAL A 450 -19.43 -10.53 9.11
CA VAL A 450 -18.26 -9.76 8.69
C VAL A 450 -17.79 -8.91 9.86
N HIS A 451 -16.55 -9.12 10.28
CA HIS A 451 -15.91 -8.38 11.36
C HIS A 451 -14.96 -7.35 10.79
N LEU A 452 -15.04 -6.11 11.27
CA LEU A 452 -14.02 -5.09 11.07
C LEU A 452 -13.35 -4.81 12.40
N SER A 453 -12.06 -5.10 12.48
CA SER A 453 -11.25 -5.08 13.71
C SER A 453 -9.84 -4.57 13.45
N HIS A 454 -9.02 -4.46 14.50
CA HIS A 454 -7.61 -4.08 14.43
C HIS A 454 -7.35 -2.82 13.59
N ILE A 455 -8.11 -1.76 13.86
CA ILE A 455 -7.96 -0.49 13.16
C ILE A 455 -6.73 0.24 13.70
N THR A 456 -5.71 0.38 12.87
CA THR A 456 -4.46 1.09 13.18
C THR A 456 -4.44 2.44 12.48
N ASP A 457 -4.10 3.50 13.21
CA ASP A 457 -3.96 4.85 12.65
C ASP A 457 -2.65 4.99 11.85
N ILE A 458 -2.72 5.72 10.74
CA ILE A 458 -1.58 6.17 9.95
C ILE A 458 -1.38 7.68 10.17
N PRO A 459 -0.44 8.10 11.02
CA PRO A 459 -0.22 9.51 11.30
C PRO A 459 0.52 10.19 10.13
N LEU A 460 -0.23 10.80 9.21
CA LEU A 460 0.35 11.55 8.08
C LEU A 460 0.83 12.96 8.45
N SER A 461 0.51 13.44 9.66
CA SER A 461 0.96 14.74 10.18
C SER A 461 2.46 14.79 10.49
N SER A 462 3.11 13.65 10.75
CA SER A 462 4.56 13.57 10.99
C SER A 462 5.35 13.20 9.74
N SER A 463 4.69 13.11 8.58
CA SER A 463 5.36 12.88 7.29
C SER A 463 5.80 14.20 6.64
N ASP A 464 6.67 14.15 5.63
CA ASP A 464 7.11 15.33 4.87
C ASP A 464 5.94 16.16 4.29
N VAL A 465 4.80 15.52 4.03
CA VAL A 465 3.61 16.19 3.48
C VAL A 465 2.74 16.83 4.56
N ASN A 466 2.96 16.50 5.84
CA ASN A 466 2.29 17.05 7.02
C ASN A 466 0.76 17.19 6.85
N LEU A 467 0.10 16.10 6.45
CA LEU A 467 -1.34 16.10 6.24
C LEU A 467 -2.07 16.00 7.58
N SER A 468 -2.85 17.02 7.90
CA SER A 468 -3.65 17.09 9.13
C SER A 468 -5.13 16.83 8.88
N ILE A 469 -5.58 16.98 7.63
CA ILE A 469 -6.98 16.80 7.23
C ILE A 469 -7.01 15.89 6.01
N ILE A 470 -7.67 14.75 6.18
CA ILE A 470 -7.86 13.74 5.15
C ILE A 470 -9.36 13.71 4.79
N THR A 471 -9.67 13.70 3.51
CA THR A 471 -11.06 13.83 3.02
C THR A 471 -11.55 12.62 2.25
N ASP A 472 -10.70 11.97 1.47
CA ASP A 472 -11.06 10.78 0.70
C ASP A 472 -9.85 9.83 0.52
N VAL A 473 -10.12 8.55 0.25
CA VAL A 473 -9.09 7.53 0.06
C VAL A 473 -9.53 6.49 -0.98
N ALA A 474 -8.58 6.02 -1.79
CA ALA A 474 -8.75 4.90 -2.72
C ALA A 474 -7.49 4.03 -2.77
N TRP A 475 -7.64 2.71 -2.89
CA TRP A 475 -6.49 1.83 -3.17
C TRP A 475 -5.99 2.00 -4.60
N LEU A 476 -4.68 2.12 -4.75
CA LEU A 476 -3.98 2.21 -6.04
C LEU A 476 -3.36 0.86 -6.43
N SER A 477 -2.86 0.12 -5.44
CA SER A 477 -2.33 -1.23 -5.58
C SER A 477 -2.62 -2.03 -4.32
N GLN A 478 -1.98 -3.17 -4.10
CA GLN A 478 -2.08 -3.87 -2.80
C GLN A 478 -1.26 -3.19 -1.69
N THR A 479 -0.38 -2.23 -1.97
CA THR A 479 0.48 -1.60 -0.95
C THR A 479 0.44 -0.08 -0.98
N ARG A 480 -0.31 0.51 -1.92
CA ARG A 480 -0.38 1.96 -2.14
C ARG A 480 -1.81 2.46 -2.14
N LEU A 481 -1.99 3.64 -1.56
CA LEU A 481 -3.25 4.37 -1.45
C LEU A 481 -3.09 5.72 -2.15
N CYS A 482 -4.16 6.19 -2.79
CA CYS A 482 -4.34 7.60 -3.09
C CYS A 482 -5.15 8.23 -1.96
N VAL A 483 -4.58 9.23 -1.32
CA VAL A 483 -5.21 9.98 -0.22
C VAL A 483 -5.40 11.42 -0.67
N LEU A 484 -6.62 11.91 -0.55
CA LEU A 484 -6.93 13.34 -0.69
C LEU A 484 -6.79 14.01 0.67
N GLY A 485 -5.91 15.01 0.75
CA GLY A 485 -5.68 15.71 2.00
C GLY A 485 -5.07 17.10 1.84
N ARG A 486 -4.95 17.79 2.98
CA ARG A 486 -4.31 19.11 3.10
C ARG A 486 -3.65 19.28 4.46
N ALA A 487 -2.65 20.16 4.52
CA ALA A 487 -1.89 20.42 5.74
C ALA A 487 -2.60 21.36 6.73
N ILE A 488 -3.48 22.24 6.25
CA ILE A 488 -4.21 23.21 7.07
C ILE A 488 -5.65 23.39 6.56
N ASP A 489 -6.56 23.85 7.41
CA ASP A 489 -7.98 24.01 7.09
C ASP A 489 -8.25 24.89 5.85
N ALA A 490 -7.50 25.99 5.71
CA ALA A 490 -7.63 26.92 4.58
C ALA A 490 -6.88 26.47 3.31
N GLY A 491 -6.25 25.29 3.34
CA GLY A 491 -5.48 24.77 2.21
C GLY A 491 -6.35 24.15 1.13
N VAL A 492 -5.76 23.96 -0.06
CA VAL A 492 -6.39 23.22 -1.15
C VAL A 492 -6.19 21.72 -0.91
N THR A 493 -7.25 20.93 -1.05
CA THR A 493 -7.15 19.46 -0.99
C THR A 493 -6.49 18.93 -2.26
N THR A 494 -5.39 18.19 -2.12
CA THR A 494 -4.61 17.62 -3.23
C THR A 494 -4.35 16.11 -3.04
N PRO A 495 -3.95 15.37 -4.10
CA PRO A 495 -3.78 13.93 -4.04
C PRO A 495 -2.34 13.56 -3.66
N TYR A 496 -2.21 12.55 -2.81
CA TYR A 496 -0.95 11.98 -2.40
C TYR A 496 -0.97 10.46 -2.53
N GLU A 497 0.11 9.89 -3.05
CA GLU A 497 0.34 8.46 -3.00
C GLU A 497 1.00 8.12 -1.65
N ILE A 498 0.37 7.24 -0.88
CA ILE A 498 0.79 6.83 0.46
C ILE A 498 1.06 5.33 0.46
N VAL A 499 2.17 4.90 1.07
CA VAL A 499 2.43 3.47 1.35
C VAL A 499 1.50 3.03 2.49
N VAL A 500 0.94 1.82 2.40
CA VAL A 500 -0.07 1.29 3.34
C VAL A 500 0.34 1.34 4.82
N ASP A 501 1.63 1.33 5.14
CA ASP A 501 2.15 1.42 6.52
C ASP A 501 2.48 2.87 6.96
N GLY A 502 2.27 3.85 6.08
CA GLY A 502 2.56 5.27 6.33
C GLY A 502 4.00 5.71 6.11
N SER A 503 4.90 4.81 5.71
CA SER A 503 6.34 5.07 5.59
C SER A 503 6.70 6.10 4.51
N GLY A 504 5.85 6.26 3.50
CA GLY A 504 6.12 7.14 2.36
C GLY A 504 4.87 7.88 1.92
N ALA A 505 5.07 9.16 1.57
CA ALA A 505 4.06 10.02 1.01
C ALA A 505 4.64 10.85 -0.14
N THR A 506 4.09 10.69 -1.34
CA THR A 506 4.53 11.43 -2.52
C THR A 506 3.35 12.20 -3.09
N SER A 507 3.52 13.51 -3.34
CA SER A 507 2.48 14.27 -4.04
C SER A 507 2.22 13.65 -5.41
N MET A 508 0.96 13.52 -5.82
CA MET A 508 0.62 13.13 -7.19
C MET A 508 0.44 14.34 -8.11
N GLY A 509 0.89 15.52 -7.68
CA GLY A 509 0.78 16.78 -8.40
C GLY A 509 -0.51 17.54 -8.07
N GLN A 510 -0.43 18.87 -8.18
CA GLN A 510 -1.58 19.76 -8.08
C GLN A 510 -1.85 20.34 -9.47
N LEU A 511 -3.07 20.17 -9.98
CA LEU A 511 -3.43 20.65 -11.32
C LEU A 511 -4.32 21.91 -11.30
N THR A 512 -5.08 22.10 -10.24
CA THR A 512 -6.13 23.12 -10.15
C THR A 512 -5.98 23.97 -8.88
N ALA A 513 -6.47 25.20 -8.94
CA ALA A 513 -6.69 26.02 -7.73
C ALA A 513 -7.88 25.52 -6.89
N THR A 514 -8.69 24.62 -7.47
CA THR A 514 -9.88 24.04 -6.83
C THR A 514 -9.52 22.81 -6.02
N SER A 515 -10.10 22.68 -4.83
CA SER A 515 -9.97 21.47 -4.00
C SER A 515 -10.54 20.24 -4.68
N MET A 516 -9.85 19.12 -4.48
CA MET A 516 -10.32 17.79 -4.89
C MET A 516 -11.31 17.25 -3.85
N ALA A 517 -12.47 16.79 -4.32
CA ALA A 517 -13.58 16.36 -3.47
C ALA A 517 -13.63 14.83 -3.31
N ALA A 518 -13.29 14.08 -4.35
CA ALA A 518 -13.35 12.63 -4.34
C ALA A 518 -12.29 11.98 -5.23
N VAL A 519 -11.80 10.82 -4.81
CA VAL A 519 -10.92 9.94 -5.59
C VAL A 519 -11.55 8.57 -5.75
N VAL A 520 -11.46 8.03 -6.96
CA VAL A 520 -11.74 6.62 -7.24
C VAL A 520 -10.57 6.06 -8.05
N ALA A 521 -10.23 4.80 -7.82
CA ALA A 521 -9.09 4.18 -8.48
C ALA A 521 -9.43 2.74 -8.84
N LEU A 522 -8.79 2.26 -9.90
CA LEU A 522 -8.78 0.85 -10.22
C LEU A 522 -7.43 0.28 -9.78
N PRO A 523 -7.38 -0.52 -8.69
CA PRO A 523 -6.11 -1.01 -8.21
C PRO A 523 -5.43 -1.89 -9.27
N THR A 524 -4.15 -1.63 -9.54
CA THR A 524 -3.32 -2.45 -10.43
C THR A 524 -2.05 -2.88 -9.71
N GLU A 525 -1.29 -3.81 -10.28
CA GLU A 525 0.03 -4.17 -9.73
C GLU A 525 0.97 -2.96 -9.60
N MET A 526 0.86 -2.00 -10.54
CA MET A 526 1.79 -0.87 -10.68
C MET A 526 1.29 0.45 -10.07
N GLY A 527 -0.01 0.59 -9.74
CA GLY A 527 -0.49 1.66 -8.86
C GLY A 527 -1.01 2.97 -9.49
N THR A 528 -1.09 3.14 -10.81
CA THR A 528 -1.20 4.50 -11.39
C THR A 528 -2.55 4.88 -12.01
N GLU A 529 -3.62 4.11 -11.83
CA GLU A 529 -4.93 4.39 -12.45
C GLU A 529 -5.93 5.01 -11.45
N ALA A 530 -5.91 6.34 -11.34
CA ALA A 530 -6.81 7.12 -10.49
C ALA A 530 -7.61 8.16 -11.26
N VAL A 531 -8.84 8.41 -10.80
CA VAL A 531 -9.72 9.47 -11.28
C VAL A 531 -10.14 10.33 -10.10
N VAL A 532 -10.04 11.64 -10.25
CA VAL A 532 -10.39 12.62 -9.22
C VAL A 532 -11.51 13.53 -9.70
N LEU A 533 -12.48 13.76 -8.82
CA LEU A 533 -13.52 14.76 -8.96
C LEU A 533 -13.18 16.00 -8.10
N CYS A 534 -13.14 17.17 -8.73
CA CYS A 534 -12.95 18.46 -8.05
C CYS A 534 -14.27 19.05 -7.56
N GLU A 535 -14.22 19.97 -6.59
CA GLU A 535 -15.40 20.64 -6.02
C GLU A 535 -16.19 21.47 -7.06
N ASP A 536 -15.53 21.93 -8.12
CA ASP A 536 -16.16 22.65 -9.24
C ASP A 536 -16.80 21.72 -10.30
N GLY A 537 -16.79 20.41 -10.06
CA GLY A 537 -17.33 19.39 -10.96
C GLY A 537 -16.41 19.00 -12.11
N THR A 538 -15.14 19.42 -12.10
CA THR A 538 -14.11 18.97 -13.06
C THR A 538 -13.67 17.56 -12.73
N LEU A 539 -13.63 16.69 -13.75
CA LEU A 539 -13.15 15.32 -13.63
C LEU A 539 -11.79 15.16 -14.29
N LEU A 540 -10.84 14.63 -13.51
CA LEU A 540 -9.43 14.49 -13.89
C LEU A 540 -9.03 13.01 -13.88
N LEU A 541 -8.34 12.56 -14.93
CA LEU A 541 -7.72 11.24 -15.02
C LEU A 541 -6.21 11.36 -14.77
N HIS A 542 -5.66 10.53 -13.90
CA HIS A 542 -4.22 10.39 -13.71
C HIS A 542 -3.62 9.63 -14.90
N GLU A 543 -2.54 10.14 -15.48
CA GLU A 543 -1.82 9.48 -16.57
C GLU A 543 -0.49 8.93 -16.05
N GLU A 544 0.56 9.75 -16.05
CA GLU A 544 1.88 9.41 -15.53
C GLU A 544 2.55 10.67 -14.96
N SER A 545 3.45 10.51 -13.98
CA SER A 545 4.38 11.54 -13.52
C SER A 545 3.75 12.91 -13.19
N PHE A 546 3.03 13.01 -12.06
CA PHE A 546 2.42 14.24 -11.54
C PHE A 546 1.41 14.93 -12.50
N ARG A 547 0.95 14.25 -13.55
CA ARG A 547 0.01 14.79 -14.54
C ARG A 547 -1.40 14.25 -14.37
N TRP A 548 -2.32 15.20 -14.41
CA TRP A 548 -3.75 14.93 -14.49
C TRP A 548 -4.29 15.55 -15.76
N ARG A 549 -5.12 14.81 -16.50
CA ARG A 549 -5.82 15.31 -17.69
C ARG A 549 -7.28 15.51 -17.37
N GLN A 550 -7.83 16.68 -17.69
CA GLN A 550 -9.27 16.90 -17.64
C GLN A 550 -9.96 16.04 -18.70
N ILE A 551 -10.93 15.24 -18.25
CA ILE A 551 -11.69 14.34 -19.13
C ILE A 551 -13.17 14.70 -19.20
N LEU A 552 -13.71 15.44 -18.21
CA LEU A 552 -15.11 15.85 -18.17
C LEU A 552 -15.34 17.05 -17.24
N GLN A 553 -16.50 17.69 -17.33
CA GLN A 553 -16.92 18.79 -16.45
C GLN A 553 -18.42 18.68 -16.11
N GLY A 554 -18.83 19.27 -14.98
CA GLY A 554 -20.21 19.26 -14.52
C GLY A 554 -20.60 17.95 -13.83
N VAL A 555 -19.60 17.21 -13.33
CA VAL A 555 -19.77 15.91 -12.69
C VAL A 555 -20.14 16.08 -11.22
N ASN A 556 -21.09 15.28 -10.75
CA ASN A 556 -21.55 15.25 -9.37
C ASN A 556 -21.04 14.03 -8.59
N ALA A 557 -20.86 12.90 -9.28
CA ALA A 557 -20.34 11.65 -8.73
C ALA A 557 -19.57 10.87 -9.80
N VAL A 558 -18.62 10.05 -9.37
CA VAL A 558 -17.75 9.26 -10.26
C VAL A 558 -17.58 7.83 -9.73
N ALA A 559 -17.45 6.88 -10.64
CA ALA A 559 -17.00 5.51 -10.39
C ALA A 559 -16.03 5.06 -11.49
N VAL A 560 -15.23 4.04 -11.19
CA VAL A 560 -14.38 3.34 -12.17
C VAL A 560 -14.71 1.85 -12.16
N THR A 561 -14.60 1.22 -13.32
CA THR A 561 -14.76 -0.23 -13.49
C THR A 561 -13.78 -0.78 -14.52
N THR A 562 -13.51 -2.07 -14.41
CA THR A 562 -12.70 -2.87 -15.33
C THR A 562 -13.35 -3.06 -16.69
#